data_AF-D7JC26-F1
#
_entry.id   AF-D7JC26-F1
#
_cell.length_a   1.000
_cell.length_b   1.000
_cell.length_c   1.000
_cell.angle_alpha   90.00
_cell.angle_beta   90.00
_cell.angle_gamma   90.00
#
_symmetry.space_group_name_H-M   'P 1'
#
loop_
_entity.id
_entity.type
_entity.pdbx_description
1 polymer ?
#
loop_
_entity_poly.entity_id
_entity_poly.type
_entity_poly.pdbx_seq_one_letter_code
_entity_poly.pdbx_strand_id
1 'polypeptide(L)'
;MRMMGYLKTKEYLTHDELIERIFQEYRDCDKKKYTSLFLSSLSSNKLSYRSGLPVFAIMQSFPKHSFTPCKKSASEKALFDKMNEEDKAFVISRIPCKYCSSLKNIEVDIELIEECFSEVGGLIGHNPLTYYHYLLQTNKLEIVKPIESDFRIFSEIITVLLQANEKETVKKTVQSKIGKIRGFKSNTEQRQVLLETLGYCSILETKEHKGLLEHYTNCASTPRKTHSSDWNCPVDFWSGKDGINKQAFRFWFEEYKELEQFWK
;
A
#
# COMPACT_ATOMS: atom_id res chain seq x y z
N MET A 1 -28.37 -22.92 28.86
CA MET A 1 -26.95 -23.16 28.52
C MET A 1 -26.33 -21.82 28.15
N ARG A 2 -25.55 -21.22 29.05
CA ARG A 2 -24.99 -19.87 28.90
C ARG A 2 -23.91 -19.89 27.82
N MET A 3 -24.10 -19.15 26.72
CA MET A 3 -22.98 -18.74 25.86
C MET A 3 -22.25 -17.61 26.58
N MET A 4 -21.18 -17.96 27.30
CA MET A 4 -20.17 -17.00 27.72
C MET A 4 -19.43 -16.54 26.47
N GLY A 5 -19.84 -15.39 25.93
CA GLY A 5 -19.01 -14.63 25.01
C GLY A 5 -17.73 -14.22 25.74
N TYR A 6 -16.60 -14.77 25.31
CA TYR A 6 -15.30 -14.27 25.71
C TYR A 6 -15.18 -12.84 25.19
N LEU A 7 -15.36 -11.85 26.07
CA LEU A 7 -14.94 -10.48 25.82
C LEU A 7 -13.41 -10.51 25.73
N LYS A 8 -12.85 -10.60 24.50
CA LYS A 8 -11.42 -10.35 24.28
C LYS A 8 -11.12 -8.95 24.82
N THR A 9 -10.19 -8.85 25.75
CA THR A 9 -9.67 -7.56 26.23
C THR A 9 -9.07 -6.82 25.04
N LYS A 10 -9.52 -5.60 24.77
CA LYS A 10 -8.97 -4.78 23.69
C LYS A 10 -7.55 -4.37 24.05
N GLU A 11 -6.60 -4.74 23.21
CA GLU A 11 -5.21 -4.30 23.32
C GLU A 11 -5.02 -2.99 22.54
N TYR A 12 -4.20 -2.09 23.07
CA TYR A 12 -3.90 -0.80 22.46
C TYR A 12 -2.40 -0.57 22.39
N LEU A 13 -1.95 0.03 21.29
CA LEU A 13 -0.61 0.61 21.17
C LEU A 13 -0.71 2.11 21.06
N THR A 14 0.26 2.83 21.59
CA THR A 14 0.38 4.25 21.25
C THR A 14 0.85 4.39 19.81
N HIS A 15 0.45 5.49 19.18
CA HIS A 15 0.91 5.87 17.84
C HIS A 15 2.44 5.81 17.73
N ASP A 16 3.16 6.42 18.66
CA ASP A 16 4.61 6.57 18.58
C ASP A 16 5.33 5.23 18.75
N GLU A 17 4.85 4.35 19.63
CA GLU A 17 5.34 2.98 19.74
C GLU A 17 5.15 2.21 18.42
N LEU A 18 4.00 2.35 17.78
CA LEU A 18 3.72 1.68 16.52
C LEU A 18 4.61 2.22 15.38
N ILE A 19 4.81 3.53 15.30
CA ILE A 19 5.75 4.12 14.33
C ILE A 19 7.16 3.56 14.56
N GLU A 20 7.63 3.47 15.81
CA GLU A 20 8.96 2.90 16.08
C GLU A 20 9.06 1.44 15.63
N ARG A 21 8.03 0.62 15.89
CA ARG A 21 7.98 -0.77 15.43
C ARG A 21 7.99 -0.89 13.90
N ILE A 22 7.27 -0.04 13.17
CA ILE A 22 7.29 -0.02 11.71
C ILE A 22 8.71 0.28 11.20
N PHE A 23 9.38 1.27 11.79
CA PHE A 23 10.76 1.61 11.40
C PHE A 23 11.79 0.57 11.83
N GLN A 24 11.50 -0.27 12.82
CA GLN A 24 12.31 -1.45 13.13
C GLN A 24 12.20 -2.47 12.00
N GLU A 25 10.97 -2.89 11.66
CA GLU A 25 10.73 -3.85 10.58
C GLU A 25 11.23 -3.35 9.21
N TYR A 26 11.08 -2.05 8.95
CA TYR A 26 11.56 -1.44 7.70
C TYR A 26 13.08 -1.52 7.54
N ARG A 27 13.85 -1.39 8.63
CA ARG A 27 15.32 -1.51 8.58
C ARG A 27 15.79 -2.90 8.17
N ASP A 28 14.99 -3.92 8.46
CA ASP A 28 15.30 -5.32 8.18
C ASP A 28 14.77 -5.77 6.80
N CYS A 29 14.09 -4.88 6.07
CA CYS A 29 13.57 -5.17 4.73
C CYS A 29 14.69 -5.31 3.69
N ASP A 30 14.61 -6.36 2.88
CA ASP A 30 15.50 -6.59 1.74
C ASP A 30 14.72 -6.36 0.42
N LYS A 31 15.16 -5.38 -0.38
CA LYS A 31 14.51 -5.03 -1.66
C LYS A 31 14.44 -6.23 -2.62
N LYS A 32 15.50 -7.02 -2.71
CA LYS A 32 15.56 -8.20 -3.59
C LYS A 32 14.57 -9.25 -3.13
N LYS A 33 14.47 -9.51 -1.83
CA LYS A 33 13.48 -10.43 -1.25
C LYS A 33 12.06 -10.00 -1.58
N TYR A 34 11.71 -8.73 -1.34
CA TYR A 34 10.34 -8.23 -1.58
C TYR A 34 9.96 -8.30 -3.06
N THR A 35 10.88 -7.92 -3.96
CA THR A 35 10.64 -7.98 -5.41
C THR A 35 10.63 -9.42 -5.94
N SER A 36 11.47 -10.30 -5.39
CA SER A 36 11.49 -11.73 -5.73
C SER A 36 10.21 -12.43 -5.30
N LEU A 37 9.70 -12.16 -4.09
CA LEU A 37 8.41 -12.65 -3.63
C LEU A 37 7.27 -12.11 -4.49
N PHE A 38 7.26 -10.80 -4.77
CA PHE A 38 6.26 -10.18 -5.64
C PHE A 38 6.15 -10.88 -7.01
N LEU A 39 7.29 -11.08 -7.68
CA LEU A 39 7.35 -11.76 -8.98
C LEU A 39 6.92 -13.23 -8.85
N SER A 40 7.46 -13.96 -7.87
CA SER A 40 7.14 -15.38 -7.63
C SER A 40 5.67 -15.64 -7.32
N SER A 41 4.92 -14.62 -6.87
CA SER A 41 3.49 -14.70 -6.61
C SER A 41 2.65 -14.85 -7.89
N LEU A 42 3.18 -14.41 -9.04
CA LEU A 42 2.39 -14.19 -10.25
C LEU A 42 1.94 -15.51 -10.89
N SER A 43 2.84 -16.49 -11.00
CA SER A 43 2.47 -17.83 -11.50
C SER A 43 2.01 -18.78 -10.40
N SER A 44 2.53 -18.62 -9.17
CA SER A 44 2.17 -19.50 -8.03
C SER A 44 0.81 -19.18 -7.41
N ASN A 45 0.29 -17.98 -7.64
CA ASN A 45 -0.91 -17.43 -6.99
C ASN A 45 -0.82 -17.39 -5.45
N LYS A 46 0.40 -17.38 -4.88
CA LYS A 46 0.61 -17.16 -3.45
C LYS A 46 0.52 -15.66 -3.14
N LEU A 47 -0.67 -15.20 -2.79
CA LEU A 47 -0.99 -13.77 -2.66
C LEU A 47 -0.16 -13.08 -1.57
N SER A 48 0.05 -13.75 -0.44
CA SER A 48 0.93 -13.26 0.64
C SER A 48 2.33 -12.87 0.18
N TYR A 49 2.86 -13.49 -0.88
CA TYR A 49 4.18 -13.16 -1.40
C TYR A 49 4.24 -11.75 -2.02
N ARG A 50 3.12 -11.24 -2.56
CA ARG A 50 3.10 -9.88 -3.15
C ARG A 50 2.54 -8.80 -2.22
N SER A 51 1.95 -9.17 -1.09
CA SER A 51 1.32 -8.23 -0.15
C SER A 51 2.30 -7.24 0.48
N GLY A 52 3.57 -7.63 0.69
CA GLY A 52 4.56 -6.76 1.35
C GLY A 52 5.08 -5.59 0.51
N LEU A 53 5.20 -5.77 -0.81
CA LEU A 53 5.80 -4.77 -1.71
C LEU A 53 5.13 -3.38 -1.65
N PRO A 54 3.78 -3.22 -1.67
CA PRO A 54 3.16 -1.90 -1.58
C PRO A 54 3.55 -1.14 -0.32
N VAL A 55 3.63 -1.82 0.83
CA VAL A 55 4.04 -1.19 2.10
C VAL A 55 5.51 -0.82 2.08
N PHE A 56 6.37 -1.69 1.55
CA PHE A 56 7.79 -1.39 1.39
C PHE A 56 8.04 -0.19 0.46
N ALA A 57 7.21 -0.05 -0.58
CA ALA A 57 7.23 1.11 -1.47
C ALA A 57 6.78 2.41 -0.77
N ILE A 58 5.67 2.37 0.00
CA ILE A 58 5.22 3.51 0.81
C ILE A 58 6.31 3.96 1.79
N MET A 59 6.99 2.99 2.44
CA MET A 59 8.02 3.27 3.44
C MET A 59 9.29 3.90 2.90
N GLN A 60 9.52 3.90 1.57
CA GLN A 60 10.68 4.57 0.97
C GLN A 60 10.70 6.07 1.28
N SER A 61 9.52 6.69 1.36
CA SER A 61 9.38 8.13 1.64
C SER A 61 8.58 8.44 2.91
N PHE A 62 7.96 7.45 3.55
CA PHE A 62 7.16 7.62 4.76
C PHE A 62 8.00 8.28 5.87
N PRO A 63 7.57 9.41 6.45
CA PRO A 63 8.39 10.14 7.42
C PRO A 63 8.37 9.47 8.79
N LYS A 64 9.52 9.36 9.45
CA LYS A 64 9.57 9.08 10.89
C LYS A 64 9.04 10.30 11.65
N HIS A 65 8.02 10.12 12.48
CA HIS A 65 7.34 11.23 13.15
C HIS A 65 6.72 10.80 14.48
N SER A 66 6.51 11.77 15.36
CA SER A 66 5.68 11.61 16.56
C SER A 66 4.26 12.08 16.30
N PHE A 67 3.32 11.61 17.12
CA PHE A 67 1.92 11.98 17.06
C PHE A 67 1.77 13.50 17.09
N THR A 68 1.25 14.05 16.01
CA THR A 68 0.94 15.48 15.92
C THR A 68 -0.50 15.63 15.44
N PRO A 69 -1.43 16.08 16.30
CA PRO A 69 -2.83 16.19 15.92
C PRO A 69 -3.01 17.19 14.76
N CYS A 70 -3.92 16.90 13.85
CA CYS A 70 -4.34 17.85 12.83
C CYS A 70 -4.79 19.19 13.44
N LYS A 71 -4.49 20.29 12.74
CA LYS A 71 -4.92 21.63 13.16
C LYS A 71 -6.45 21.71 13.11
N LYS A 72 -7.04 22.24 14.17
CA LYS A 72 -8.45 22.61 14.21
C LYS A 72 -8.69 23.97 13.54
N SER A 73 -9.90 24.20 13.06
CA SER A 73 -10.36 25.52 12.64
C SER A 73 -10.34 26.52 13.81
N ALA A 74 -10.40 27.81 13.51
CA ALA A 74 -10.35 28.86 14.53
C ALA A 74 -11.51 28.78 15.53
N SER A 75 -12.71 28.43 15.07
CA SER A 75 -13.90 28.24 15.92
C SER A 75 -13.75 27.02 16.85
N GLU A 76 -13.26 25.91 16.33
CA GLU A 76 -13.00 24.69 17.11
C GLU A 76 -11.87 24.89 18.14
N LYS A 77 -10.88 25.73 17.84
CA LYS A 77 -9.80 26.08 18.77
C LYS A 77 -10.35 26.85 19.98
N ALA A 78 -11.19 27.86 19.76
CA ALA A 78 -11.77 28.66 20.83
C ALA A 78 -12.65 27.84 21.80
N LEU A 79 -13.35 26.81 21.28
CA LEU A 79 -14.09 25.86 22.11
C LEU A 79 -13.16 24.94 22.90
N PHE A 80 -12.09 24.46 22.26
CA PHE A 80 -11.11 23.58 22.88
C PHE A 80 -10.35 24.26 24.03
N ASP A 81 -10.00 25.53 23.89
CA ASP A 81 -9.24 26.27 24.91
C ASP A 81 -10.04 26.46 26.22
N LYS A 82 -11.38 26.38 26.16
CA LYS A 82 -12.29 26.50 27.31
C LYS A 82 -12.56 25.16 28.03
N MET A 83 -12.11 24.04 27.46
CA MET A 83 -12.31 22.70 28.05
C MET A 83 -11.41 22.50 29.27
N ASN A 84 -11.82 21.61 30.19
CA ASN A 84 -10.91 21.11 31.23
C ASN A 84 -9.84 20.18 30.61
N GLU A 85 -8.82 19.81 31.38
CA GLU A 85 -7.71 19.02 30.85
C GLU A 85 -8.10 17.58 30.46
N GLU A 86 -9.09 16.99 31.13
CA GLU A 86 -9.60 15.64 30.81
C GLU A 86 -10.31 15.63 29.45
N ASP A 87 -11.20 16.61 29.22
CA ASP A 87 -11.90 16.80 27.96
C ASP A 87 -10.92 17.14 26.83
N LYS A 88 -9.89 17.97 27.10
CA LYS A 88 -8.84 18.23 26.13
C LYS A 88 -8.10 16.96 25.74
N ALA A 89 -7.72 16.13 26.71
CA ALA A 89 -7.04 14.86 26.47
C ALA A 89 -7.92 13.90 25.66
N PHE A 90 -9.21 13.79 26.01
CA PHE A 90 -10.18 12.99 25.27
C PHE A 90 -10.29 13.46 23.82
N VAL A 91 -10.49 14.76 23.59
CA VAL A 91 -10.62 15.30 22.24
C VAL A 91 -9.33 15.10 21.43
N ILE A 92 -8.15 15.33 22.01
CA ILE A 92 -6.86 15.06 21.34
C ILE A 92 -6.75 13.60 20.93
N SER A 93 -7.22 12.66 21.77
CA SER A 93 -7.16 11.22 21.45
C SER A 93 -7.98 10.82 20.21
N ARG A 94 -8.96 11.63 19.83
CA ARG A 94 -9.86 11.41 18.68
C ARG A 94 -9.45 12.18 17.44
N ILE A 95 -8.44 13.05 17.51
CA ILE A 95 -7.93 13.80 16.37
C ILE A 95 -6.88 12.94 15.64
N PRO A 96 -6.99 12.78 14.31
CA PRO A 96 -5.99 12.06 13.55
C PRO A 96 -4.65 12.80 13.50
N CYS A 97 -3.57 12.03 13.40
CA CYS A 97 -2.23 12.54 13.17
C CYS A 97 -2.13 13.19 11.79
N LYS A 98 -1.50 14.35 11.68
CA LYS A 98 -1.38 15.08 10.41
C LYS A 98 -0.54 14.37 9.33
N TYR A 99 0.27 13.39 9.70
CA TYR A 99 1.18 12.69 8.79
C TYR A 99 0.62 11.36 8.26
N CYS A 100 -0.06 10.59 9.12
CA CYS A 100 -0.52 9.23 8.81
C CYS A 100 -2.02 9.02 9.06
N SER A 101 -2.73 10.09 9.45
CA SER A 101 -4.16 10.07 9.75
C SER A 101 -4.59 9.10 10.87
N SER A 102 -3.66 8.59 11.68
CA SER A 102 -3.96 7.65 12.76
C SER A 102 -4.24 8.33 14.09
N LEU A 103 -4.99 7.65 14.95
CA LEU A 103 -5.30 8.12 16.29
C LEU A 103 -4.11 7.95 17.24
N LYS A 104 -4.15 8.69 18.37
CA LYS A 104 -3.10 8.62 19.41
C LYS A 104 -2.96 7.22 20.01
N ASN A 105 -4.09 6.57 20.26
CA ASN A 105 -4.17 5.20 20.75
C ASN A 105 -4.84 4.36 19.67
N ILE A 106 -4.18 3.28 19.27
CA ILE A 106 -4.56 2.43 18.16
C ILE A 106 -4.96 1.09 18.74
N GLU A 107 -6.22 0.70 18.50
CA GLU A 107 -6.71 -0.64 18.85
C GLU A 107 -5.97 -1.67 18.00
N VAL A 108 -5.42 -2.70 18.64
CA VAL A 108 -4.73 -3.79 17.96
C VAL A 108 -5.76 -4.83 17.56
N ASP A 109 -6.30 -4.65 16.36
CA ASP A 109 -7.12 -5.64 15.68
C ASP A 109 -6.43 -6.02 14.36
N ILE A 110 -5.93 -7.26 14.30
CA ILE A 110 -5.16 -7.78 13.18
C ILE A 110 -5.90 -8.83 12.36
N GLU A 111 -7.12 -9.23 12.75
CA GLU A 111 -7.82 -10.36 12.13
C GLU A 111 -8.08 -10.09 10.64
N LEU A 112 -8.68 -8.93 10.33
CA LEU A 112 -8.88 -8.49 8.95
C LEU A 112 -7.56 -8.23 8.23
N ILE A 113 -6.55 -7.72 8.93
CA ILE A 113 -5.24 -7.40 8.34
C ILE A 113 -4.54 -8.69 7.86
N GLU A 114 -4.59 -9.75 8.67
CA GLU A 114 -4.05 -11.08 8.37
C GLU A 114 -4.78 -11.75 7.21
N GLU A 115 -6.11 -11.65 7.19
CA GLU A 115 -6.93 -12.14 6.08
C GLU A 115 -6.56 -11.42 4.78
N CYS A 116 -6.56 -10.08 4.78
CA CYS A 116 -6.19 -9.30 3.60
C CYS A 116 -4.77 -9.58 3.12
N PHE A 117 -3.81 -9.74 4.05
CA PHE A 117 -2.43 -10.10 3.71
C PHE A 117 -2.37 -11.43 2.95
N SER A 118 -3.18 -12.40 3.37
CA SER A 118 -3.16 -13.76 2.84
C SER A 118 -3.96 -13.92 1.55
N GLU A 119 -5.09 -13.22 1.42
CA GLU A 119 -6.12 -13.52 0.40
C GLU A 119 -6.28 -12.46 -0.70
N VAL A 120 -5.63 -11.29 -0.57
CA VAL A 120 -5.82 -10.20 -1.54
C VAL A 120 -4.56 -9.91 -2.35
N GLY A 121 -3.37 -10.04 -1.75
CA GLY A 121 -2.11 -9.91 -2.49
C GLY A 121 -1.77 -8.46 -2.84
N GLY A 122 -2.12 -7.53 -1.96
CA GLY A 122 -1.84 -6.11 -2.04
C GLY A 122 -2.43 -5.38 -0.82
N LEU A 123 -2.40 -4.06 -0.83
CA LEU A 123 -2.76 -3.24 0.33
C LEU A 123 -4.23 -2.76 0.25
N ILE A 124 -5.02 -3.02 1.30
CA ILE A 124 -6.45 -2.61 1.36
C ILE A 124 -6.68 -1.42 2.32
N GLY A 125 -5.70 -1.12 3.17
CA GLY A 125 -5.80 -0.05 4.16
C GLY A 125 -4.49 0.70 4.36
N HIS A 126 -4.60 2.00 4.62
CA HIS A 126 -3.46 2.90 4.81
C HIS A 126 -3.16 3.22 6.27
N ASN A 127 -3.62 2.37 7.19
CA ASN A 127 -3.32 2.57 8.61
C ASN A 127 -1.92 1.98 8.95
N PRO A 128 -1.18 2.58 9.89
CA PRO A 128 0.14 2.11 10.32
C PRO A 128 0.16 0.70 10.89
N LEU A 129 -0.94 0.20 11.48
CA LEU A 129 -0.98 -1.18 12.01
C LEU A 129 -0.90 -2.19 10.87
N THR A 130 -1.57 -1.91 9.75
CA THR A 130 -1.44 -2.67 8.51
C THR A 130 0.00 -2.63 8.00
N TYR A 131 0.65 -1.45 8.02
CA TYR A 131 2.04 -1.33 7.56
C TYR A 131 2.99 -2.18 8.41
N TYR A 132 2.90 -2.06 9.73
CA TYR A 132 3.68 -2.87 10.66
C TYR A 132 3.50 -4.37 10.38
N HIS A 133 2.24 -4.82 10.31
CA HIS A 133 1.95 -6.23 10.14
C HIS A 133 2.45 -6.77 8.79
N TYR A 134 2.26 -6.02 7.71
CA TYR A 134 2.69 -6.44 6.37
C TYR A 134 4.22 -6.54 6.27
N LEU A 135 4.96 -5.60 6.86
CA LEU A 135 6.42 -5.70 6.92
C LEU A 135 6.85 -6.90 7.77
N LEU A 136 6.30 -7.03 8.98
CA LEU A 136 6.60 -8.14 9.89
C LEU A 136 6.38 -9.50 9.25
N GLN A 137 5.23 -9.73 8.60
CA GLN A 137 4.93 -11.02 7.98
C GLN A 137 5.82 -11.26 6.76
N THR A 138 6.06 -10.25 5.92
CA THR A 138 6.95 -10.40 4.75
C THR A 138 8.40 -10.68 5.18
N ASN A 139 8.86 -10.03 6.25
CA ASN A 139 10.18 -10.27 6.83
C ASN A 139 10.35 -11.71 7.35
N LYS A 140 9.28 -12.39 7.78
CA LYS A 140 9.31 -13.82 8.16
C LYS A 140 9.31 -14.80 6.99
N LEU A 141 8.94 -14.36 5.79
CA LEU A 141 8.91 -15.24 4.62
C LEU A 141 10.33 -15.59 4.15
N GLU A 142 10.53 -16.80 3.67
CA GLU A 142 11.76 -17.15 2.95
C GLU A 142 11.79 -16.48 1.58
N ILE A 143 12.97 -16.07 1.15
CA ILE A 143 13.13 -15.56 -0.23
C ILE A 143 12.84 -16.69 -1.23
N VAL A 144 12.05 -16.39 -2.25
CA VAL A 144 11.73 -17.33 -3.34
C VAL A 144 12.21 -16.75 -4.64
N LYS A 145 13.04 -17.50 -5.37
CA LYS A 145 13.54 -17.07 -6.68
C LYS A 145 12.42 -17.17 -7.72
N PRO A 146 12.13 -16.10 -8.49
CA PRO A 146 11.16 -16.15 -9.57
C PRO A 146 11.59 -17.13 -10.67
N ILE A 147 10.60 -17.75 -11.31
CA ILE A 147 10.80 -18.65 -12.45
C ILE A 147 10.39 -17.97 -13.76
N GLU A 148 10.68 -18.62 -14.90
CA GLU A 148 10.42 -18.08 -16.24
C GLU A 148 8.96 -17.62 -16.42
N SER A 149 7.98 -18.37 -15.89
CA SER A 149 6.57 -17.99 -15.99
C SER A 149 6.23 -16.72 -15.22
N ASP A 150 6.93 -16.42 -14.11
CA ASP A 150 6.71 -15.19 -13.35
C ASP A 150 7.14 -13.97 -14.17
N PHE A 151 8.34 -14.05 -14.75
CA PHE A 151 8.86 -12.99 -15.62
C PHE A 151 8.01 -12.81 -16.87
N ARG A 152 7.53 -13.91 -17.48
CA ARG A 152 6.62 -13.84 -18.63
C ARG A 152 5.33 -13.12 -18.25
N ILE A 153 4.67 -13.53 -17.17
CA ILE A 153 3.41 -12.93 -16.73
C ILE A 153 3.63 -11.44 -16.42
N PHE A 154 4.69 -11.08 -15.70
CA PHE A 154 4.95 -9.68 -15.39
C PHE A 154 5.24 -8.87 -16.65
N SER A 155 6.03 -9.41 -17.57
CA SER A 155 6.32 -8.77 -18.86
C SER A 155 5.06 -8.55 -19.69
N GLU A 156 4.13 -9.51 -19.71
CA GLU A 156 2.82 -9.35 -20.35
C GLU A 156 1.99 -8.27 -19.66
N ILE A 157 1.98 -8.17 -18.32
CA ILE A 157 1.31 -7.09 -17.57
C ILE A 157 1.87 -5.72 -17.98
N ILE A 158 3.20 -5.56 -18.00
CA ILE A 158 3.85 -4.30 -18.39
C ILE A 158 3.59 -3.98 -19.86
N THR A 159 3.57 -4.98 -20.73
CA THR A 159 3.22 -4.81 -22.15
C THR A 159 1.79 -4.33 -22.33
N VAL A 160 0.83 -4.86 -21.57
CA VAL A 160 -0.56 -4.38 -21.57
C VAL A 160 -0.65 -2.91 -21.16
N LEU A 161 0.13 -2.48 -20.17
CA LEU A 161 0.18 -1.08 -19.72
C LEU A 161 0.79 -0.17 -20.80
N LEU A 162 1.89 -0.59 -21.43
CA LEU A 162 2.55 0.17 -22.51
C LEU A 162 1.72 0.26 -23.80
N GLN A 163 0.87 -0.73 -24.08
CA GLN A 163 -0.01 -0.76 -25.24
C GLN A 163 -1.38 -0.13 -24.98
N ALA A 164 -1.64 0.36 -23.77
CA ALA A 164 -2.89 1.06 -23.46
C ALA A 164 -2.94 2.39 -24.23
N ASN A 165 -4.04 2.64 -24.95
CA ASN A 165 -4.20 3.91 -25.63
C ASN A 165 -4.48 5.05 -24.63
N GLU A 166 -4.35 6.30 -25.09
CA GLU A 166 -4.44 7.49 -24.24
C GLU A 166 -5.74 7.61 -23.41
N LYS A 167 -6.84 7.01 -23.89
CA LYS A 167 -8.16 7.03 -23.24
C LYS A 167 -8.42 5.80 -22.37
N GLU A 168 -7.63 4.74 -22.52
CA GLU A 168 -7.75 3.54 -21.71
C GLU A 168 -7.26 3.81 -20.28
N THR A 169 -8.10 3.46 -19.30
CA THR A 169 -7.79 3.57 -17.88
C THR A 169 -7.56 2.20 -17.28
N VAL A 170 -6.89 2.17 -16.12
CA VAL A 170 -6.68 0.95 -15.31
C VAL A 170 -7.99 0.23 -14.94
N LYS A 171 -9.10 0.96 -14.77
CA LYS A 171 -10.34 0.47 -14.14
C LYS A 171 -11.13 -0.51 -15.00
N LYS A 172 -10.88 -0.56 -16.30
CA LYS A 172 -11.69 -1.36 -17.25
C LYS A 172 -10.80 -2.17 -18.17
N THR A 173 -10.35 -1.54 -19.25
CA THR A 173 -9.73 -2.25 -20.37
C THR A 173 -8.41 -2.91 -19.98
N VAL A 174 -7.57 -2.19 -19.23
CA VAL A 174 -6.27 -2.69 -18.76
C VAL A 174 -6.46 -3.91 -17.85
N GLN A 175 -7.31 -3.82 -16.82
CA GLN A 175 -7.62 -4.96 -15.96
C GLN A 175 -8.18 -6.15 -16.72
N SER A 176 -9.10 -5.92 -17.68
CA SER A 176 -9.68 -6.99 -18.49
C SER A 176 -8.62 -7.69 -19.33
N LYS A 177 -7.68 -6.94 -19.92
CA LYS A 177 -6.55 -7.49 -20.68
C LYS A 177 -5.61 -8.29 -19.76
N ILE A 178 -5.27 -7.76 -18.58
CA ILE A 178 -4.44 -8.45 -17.57
C ILE A 178 -5.10 -9.77 -17.13
N GLY A 179 -6.41 -9.79 -16.90
CA GLY A 179 -7.14 -11.01 -16.50
C GLY A 179 -7.15 -12.13 -17.55
N LYS A 180 -6.74 -11.84 -18.79
CA LYS A 180 -6.64 -12.82 -19.88
C LYS A 180 -5.22 -13.37 -20.08
N ILE A 181 -4.24 -12.89 -19.31
CA ILE A 181 -2.85 -13.35 -19.38
C ILE A 181 -2.78 -14.83 -19.02
N ARG A 182 -2.16 -15.64 -19.88
CA ARG A 182 -2.10 -17.09 -19.71
C ARG A 182 -1.27 -17.43 -18.47
N GLY A 183 -1.87 -18.20 -17.56
CA GLY A 183 -1.21 -18.65 -16.34
C GLY A 183 -1.30 -17.65 -15.18
N PHE A 184 -1.92 -16.47 -15.37
CA PHE A 184 -2.15 -15.51 -14.30
C PHE A 184 -3.57 -15.64 -13.73
N LYS A 185 -3.72 -16.40 -12.65
CA LYS A 185 -5.00 -16.54 -11.94
C LYS A 185 -5.23 -15.28 -11.11
N SER A 186 -6.31 -14.54 -11.38
CA SER A 186 -6.67 -13.36 -10.59
C SER A 186 -8.16 -13.03 -10.68
N ASN A 187 -8.70 -12.43 -9.63
CA ASN A 187 -9.99 -11.74 -9.65
C ASN A 187 -9.81 -10.22 -9.88
N THR A 188 -10.90 -9.45 -9.91
CA THR A 188 -10.88 -8.01 -10.17
C THR A 188 -10.14 -7.23 -9.07
N GLU A 189 -10.43 -7.53 -7.80
CA GLU A 189 -9.81 -6.89 -6.65
C GLU A 189 -8.30 -7.13 -6.60
N GLN A 190 -7.85 -8.37 -6.83
CA GLN A 190 -6.44 -8.75 -6.88
C GLN A 190 -5.68 -8.01 -7.99
N ARG A 191 -6.32 -7.75 -9.14
CA ARG A 191 -5.72 -6.94 -10.21
C ARG A 191 -5.69 -5.46 -9.86
N GLN A 192 -6.70 -4.96 -9.16
CA GLN A 192 -6.71 -3.59 -8.66
C GLN A 192 -5.54 -3.34 -7.71
N VAL A 193 -5.43 -4.13 -6.64
CA VAL A 193 -4.36 -3.92 -5.65
C VAL A 193 -2.96 -4.17 -6.23
N LEU A 194 -2.82 -5.03 -7.25
CA LEU A 194 -1.57 -5.21 -7.98
C LEU A 194 -1.20 -3.94 -8.75
N LEU A 195 -2.16 -3.31 -9.44
CA LEU A 195 -1.93 -2.06 -10.16
C LEU A 195 -1.65 -0.91 -9.19
N GLU A 196 -2.38 -0.82 -8.08
CA GLU A 196 -2.12 0.15 -7.01
C GLU A 196 -0.72 -0.02 -6.40
N THR A 197 -0.27 -1.27 -6.23
CA THR A 197 1.12 -1.56 -5.83
C THR A 197 2.13 -0.96 -6.80
N LEU A 198 1.90 -1.07 -8.11
CA LEU A 198 2.77 -0.42 -9.11
C LEU A 198 2.70 1.11 -9.02
N GLY A 199 1.58 1.68 -8.60
CA GLY A 199 1.46 3.11 -8.31
C GLY A 199 2.25 3.55 -7.08
N TYR A 200 2.17 2.81 -5.98
CA TYR A 200 2.99 3.07 -4.80
C TYR A 200 4.48 2.95 -5.11
N CYS A 201 4.86 2.02 -5.99
CA CYS A 201 6.22 1.89 -6.52
C CYS A 201 6.66 3.04 -7.44
N SER A 202 5.82 4.06 -7.69
CA SER A 202 6.04 5.12 -8.68
C SER A 202 6.17 4.64 -10.14
N ILE A 203 5.81 3.38 -10.44
CA ILE A 203 5.84 2.83 -11.81
C ILE A 203 4.63 3.35 -12.59
N LEU A 204 3.46 3.37 -11.97
CA LEU A 204 2.22 3.92 -12.53
C LEU A 204 1.89 5.25 -11.86
N GLU A 205 2.33 6.35 -12.43
CA GLU A 205 2.08 7.70 -11.92
C GLU A 205 1.74 8.66 -13.06
N THR A 206 1.23 9.85 -12.72
CA THR A 206 1.02 10.93 -13.69
C THR A 206 1.98 12.08 -13.39
N LYS A 207 1.94 13.13 -14.23
CA LYS A 207 2.70 14.36 -13.95
C LYS A 207 2.25 15.05 -12.66
N GLU A 208 0.94 14.99 -12.36
CA GLU A 208 0.30 15.69 -11.24
C GLU A 208 0.16 14.81 -9.99
N HIS A 209 0.05 13.50 -10.20
CA HIS A 209 -0.16 12.50 -9.14
C HIS A 209 1.02 11.53 -9.16
N LYS A 210 2.02 11.82 -8.33
CA LYS A 210 3.23 11.01 -8.18
C LYS A 210 3.03 9.81 -7.26
N GLY A 211 3.81 8.76 -7.50
CA GLY A 211 3.94 7.65 -6.55
C GLY A 211 4.78 8.04 -5.34
N LEU A 212 5.24 7.04 -4.59
CA LEU A 212 5.83 7.24 -3.25
C LEU A 212 7.34 6.97 -3.18
N LEU A 213 8.02 6.83 -4.32
CA LEU A 213 9.46 6.56 -4.33
C LEU A 213 10.29 7.75 -3.83
N GLU A 214 9.97 8.98 -4.24
CA GLU A 214 10.75 10.17 -3.90
C GLU A 214 10.06 11.08 -2.86
N HIS A 215 8.72 11.07 -2.85
CA HIS A 215 7.94 11.99 -2.04
C HIS A 215 6.75 11.29 -1.41
N TYR A 216 6.58 11.46 -0.09
CA TYR A 216 5.45 10.90 0.61
C TYR A 216 4.22 11.80 0.51
N THR A 217 3.13 11.22 0.04
CA THR A 217 1.79 11.78 0.17
C THR A 217 0.99 10.89 1.10
N ASN A 218 0.32 11.47 2.10
CA ASN A 218 -0.51 10.70 3.02
C ASN A 218 -1.68 10.06 2.28
N CYS A 219 -1.59 8.74 2.07
CA CYS A 219 -2.54 7.92 1.32
C CYS A 219 -3.97 7.96 1.88
N ALA A 220 -4.14 8.24 3.18
CA ALA A 220 -5.47 8.40 3.77
C ALA A 220 -6.14 9.74 3.39
N SER A 221 -5.39 10.66 2.79
CA SER A 221 -5.84 12.02 2.41
C SER A 221 -5.63 12.35 0.93
N THR A 222 -5.21 11.38 0.11
CA THR A 222 -5.01 11.60 -1.31
C THR A 222 -6.32 11.93 -2.02
N PRO A 223 -6.29 12.80 -3.04
CA PRO A 223 -7.47 13.07 -3.85
C PRO A 223 -7.95 11.81 -4.56
N ARG A 224 -9.25 11.79 -4.86
CA ARG A 224 -9.87 10.79 -5.71
C ARG A 224 -10.29 11.45 -7.02
N LYS A 225 -10.21 10.72 -8.13
CA LYS A 225 -10.61 11.24 -9.45
C LYS A 225 -12.09 11.59 -9.50
N THR A 226 -12.91 10.81 -8.80
CA THR A 226 -14.34 11.07 -8.59
C THR A 226 -14.69 10.77 -7.13
N HIS A 227 -15.76 11.38 -6.61
CA HIS A 227 -16.23 11.14 -5.24
C HIS A 227 -16.56 9.67 -4.96
N SER A 228 -16.91 8.89 -5.98
CA SER A 228 -17.26 7.47 -5.89
C SER A 228 -16.14 6.51 -6.29
N SER A 229 -14.94 7.02 -6.58
CA SER A 229 -13.81 6.17 -6.93
C SER A 229 -13.38 5.31 -5.76
N ASP A 230 -13.21 4.03 -6.02
CA ASP A 230 -12.67 3.00 -5.14
C ASP A 230 -11.17 2.73 -5.39
N TRP A 231 -10.51 3.53 -6.25
CA TRP A 231 -9.09 3.40 -6.59
C TRP A 231 -8.24 4.38 -5.80
N ASN A 232 -7.03 3.95 -5.46
CA ASN A 232 -6.07 4.80 -4.77
C ASN A 232 -5.20 5.63 -5.74
N CYS A 233 -4.83 6.83 -5.30
CA CYS A 233 -3.83 7.67 -5.95
C CYS A 233 -2.44 6.98 -5.85
N PRO A 234 -1.60 7.03 -6.89
CA PRO A 234 -1.76 7.79 -8.15
C PRO A 234 -2.56 7.07 -9.25
N VAL A 235 -2.79 5.77 -9.12
CA VAL A 235 -3.31 4.91 -10.20
C VAL A 235 -4.74 5.27 -10.62
N ASP A 236 -5.55 5.82 -9.70
CA ASP A 236 -6.88 6.34 -10.00
C ASP A 236 -6.88 7.37 -11.16
N PHE A 237 -5.81 8.16 -11.26
CA PHE A 237 -5.67 9.23 -12.25
C PHE A 237 -5.01 8.79 -13.56
N TRP A 238 -4.35 7.62 -13.56
CA TRP A 238 -3.56 7.12 -14.67
C TRP A 238 -4.42 6.74 -15.89
N SER A 239 -3.91 7.05 -17.09
CA SER A 239 -4.37 6.46 -18.35
C SER A 239 -3.18 6.06 -19.23
N GLY A 240 -3.44 5.35 -20.34
CA GLY A 240 -2.37 4.87 -21.23
C GLY A 240 -1.43 5.96 -21.76
N LYS A 241 -1.85 7.23 -21.74
CA LYS A 241 -1.00 8.39 -22.11
C LYS A 241 0.21 8.56 -21.18
N ASP A 242 0.08 8.13 -19.92
CA ASP A 242 1.08 8.34 -18.88
C ASP A 242 2.19 7.27 -18.95
N GLY A 243 1.90 6.11 -19.55
CA GLY A 243 2.86 5.02 -19.72
C GLY A 243 3.37 4.47 -18.38
N ILE A 244 4.65 4.08 -18.34
CA ILE A 244 5.33 3.66 -17.10
C ILE A 244 6.54 4.56 -16.83
N ASN A 245 6.81 4.82 -15.55
CA ASN A 245 8.05 5.47 -15.14
C ASN A 245 9.21 4.47 -15.19
N LYS A 246 10.05 4.57 -16.23
CA LYS A 246 11.21 3.69 -16.45
C LYS A 246 12.26 3.76 -15.34
N GLN A 247 12.45 4.92 -14.71
CA GLN A 247 13.44 5.09 -13.63
C GLN A 247 12.98 4.35 -12.37
N ALA A 248 11.72 4.51 -12.00
CA ALA A 248 11.12 3.76 -10.88
C ALA A 248 11.12 2.25 -11.18
N PHE A 249 10.75 1.86 -12.40
CA PHE A 249 10.78 0.45 -12.80
C PHE A 249 12.19 -0.16 -12.66
N ARG A 250 13.22 0.56 -13.13
CA ARG A 250 14.62 0.16 -12.96
C ARG A 250 15.00 0.06 -11.48
N PHE A 251 14.66 1.04 -10.65
CA PHE A 251 14.97 1.02 -9.22
C PHE A 251 14.50 -0.27 -8.53
N TRP A 252 13.30 -0.73 -8.86
CA TRP A 252 12.71 -1.94 -8.28
C TRP A 252 13.25 -3.23 -8.91
N PHE A 253 13.46 -3.27 -10.22
CA PHE A 253 13.64 -4.52 -10.95
C PHE A 253 14.98 -4.67 -11.71
N GLU A 254 15.96 -3.77 -11.52
CA GLU A 254 17.24 -3.80 -12.26
C GLU A 254 18.07 -5.09 -12.09
N GLU A 255 17.87 -5.83 -11.00
CA GLU A 255 18.57 -7.10 -10.76
C GLU A 255 18.08 -8.26 -11.64
N TYR A 256 16.95 -8.10 -12.33
CA TYR A 256 16.31 -9.14 -13.15
C TYR A 256 16.52 -8.84 -14.64
N LYS A 257 17.46 -9.56 -15.26
CA LYS A 257 17.82 -9.37 -16.68
C LYS A 257 16.64 -9.60 -17.63
N GLU A 258 15.71 -10.47 -17.24
CA GLU A 258 14.48 -10.79 -17.96
C GLU A 258 13.58 -9.57 -18.17
N LEU A 259 13.72 -8.53 -17.33
CA LEU A 259 12.89 -7.33 -17.36
C LEU A 259 13.61 -6.11 -17.96
N GLU A 260 14.88 -6.26 -18.35
CA GLU A 260 15.77 -5.15 -18.75
C GLU A 260 15.24 -4.31 -19.92
N GLN A 261 14.46 -4.93 -20.80
CA GLN A 261 13.79 -4.29 -21.93
C GLN A 261 12.85 -3.14 -21.56
N PHE A 262 12.37 -3.06 -20.31
CA PHE A 262 11.37 -2.07 -19.91
C PHE A 262 11.97 -0.73 -19.43
N TRP A 263 13.28 -0.66 -19.18
CA TRP A 263 13.95 0.58 -18.78
C TRP A 263 15.15 0.97 -19.66
N LYS A 264 15.52 0.12 -20.61
CA LYS A 264 16.33 0.52 -21.76
C LYS A 264 15.52 1.42 -22.71
#